data_AF-A0A7V1CZM0-F1
#
_entry.id   AF-A0A7V1CZM0-F1
#
_cell.length_a   1.000
_cell.length_b   1.000
_cell.length_c   1.000
_cell.angle_alpha   90.00
_cell.angle_beta   90.00
_cell.angle_gamma   90.00
#
_symmetry.space_group_name_H-M   'P 1'
#
loop_
_entity.id
_entity.type
_entity.pdbx_description
1 polymer ?
#
loop_
_entity_poly.entity_id
_entity_poly.type
_entity_poly.pdbx_seq_one_letter_code
_entity_poly.pdbx_strand_id
1 'polypeptide(L)'
;MSAIRITQAVGLGGTNSLNDVKAVQTALNKLLKLIPPTQALIVDGRLNPRPENSKTIAAIKLFQSKVLNMVRPDGKIDPNGRTHRKINEKLASQVAISGVNTALKMPATNAFWMKTAIAEVGEAEIPGIKANPQILEYFKASKFWGSDDSGGQNAWCGSFVAWVMKQNNMEPVKNAFRAKEWASFGKPLDKPVYGAIGIKSRKGGGHVAFVVGQSADGNYLYMLGGNQSNSVNVAKYKKELWDDFVVPANFDPSSASLPIYTQKASVAGSEA
;
A
#
# COMPACT_ATOMS: atom_id res chain seq x y z
N MET A 1 -9.89 14.30 15.29
CA MET A 1 -9.29 14.13 16.64
C MET A 1 -8.98 12.67 16.86
N SER A 2 -7.70 12.32 17.01
CA SER A 2 -7.17 10.94 17.06
C SER A 2 -7.12 10.32 18.46
N ALA A 3 -7.35 11.11 19.52
CA ALA A 3 -7.36 10.65 20.90
C ALA A 3 -8.68 11.04 21.57
N ILE A 4 -9.20 10.16 22.43
CA ILE A 4 -10.27 10.49 23.36
C ILE A 4 -9.69 11.11 24.63
N ARG A 5 -10.48 11.98 25.26
CA ARG A 5 -10.24 12.51 26.60
C ARG A 5 -11.43 12.10 27.45
N ILE A 6 -11.16 11.48 28.58
CA ILE A 6 -12.14 11.22 29.63
C ILE A 6 -11.71 11.97 30.88
N THR A 7 -12.65 12.60 31.56
CA THR A 7 -12.40 13.37 32.78
C THR A 7 -12.53 12.53 34.05
N GLN A 8 -13.39 11.50 34.01
CA GLN A 8 -13.65 10.59 35.11
C GLN A 8 -13.65 9.14 34.62
N ALA A 9 -13.65 8.19 35.57
CA ALA A 9 -13.63 6.77 35.25
C ALA A 9 -14.94 6.31 34.57
N VAL A 10 -14.80 5.48 33.53
CA VAL A 10 -15.91 4.91 32.76
C VAL A 10 -15.90 3.38 32.87
N GLY A 11 -17.07 2.77 32.98
CA GLY A 11 -17.26 1.33 33.09
C GLY A 11 -17.62 0.88 34.50
N LEU A 12 -17.22 -0.34 34.85
CA LEU A 12 -17.55 -0.95 36.13
C LEU A 12 -16.96 -0.13 37.30
N GLY A 13 -17.82 0.32 38.22
CA GLY A 13 -17.41 1.14 39.36
C GLY A 13 -16.90 2.54 39.00
N GLY A 14 -17.09 2.99 37.76
CA GLY A 14 -16.76 4.34 37.32
C GLY A 14 -17.84 5.38 37.65
N THR A 15 -17.50 6.67 37.57
CA THR A 15 -18.46 7.78 37.69
C THR A 15 -19.43 7.81 36.51
N ASN A 16 -19.00 7.35 35.34
CA ASN A 16 -19.86 7.18 34.15
C ASN A 16 -20.58 8.47 33.73
N SER A 17 -19.84 9.59 33.71
CA SER A 17 -20.38 10.85 33.19
C SER A 17 -20.85 10.67 31.74
N LEU A 18 -21.96 11.31 31.38
CA LEU A 18 -22.59 11.15 30.06
C LEU A 18 -21.58 11.36 28.91
N ASN A 19 -20.74 12.39 29.03
CA ASN A 19 -19.76 12.75 28.01
C ASN A 19 -18.61 11.74 27.92
N ASP A 20 -18.10 11.26 29.05
CA ASP A 20 -17.01 10.28 29.07
C ASP A 20 -17.49 8.92 28.53
N VAL A 21 -18.72 8.51 28.86
CA VAL A 21 -19.33 7.29 28.32
C VAL A 21 -19.52 7.40 26.80
N LYS A 22 -20.00 8.54 26.29
CA LYS A 22 -20.10 8.77 24.83
C LYS A 22 -18.74 8.69 24.15
N ALA A 23 -17.70 9.27 24.75
CA ALA A 23 -16.35 9.22 24.22
C ALA A 23 -15.85 7.77 24.12
N VAL A 24 -16.07 6.97 25.16
CA VAL A 24 -15.69 5.55 25.19
C VAL A 24 -16.48 4.72 24.18
N GLN A 25 -17.81 4.85 24.11
CA GLN A 25 -18.65 4.15 23.14
C GLN A 25 -18.21 4.47 21.70
N THR A 26 -17.98 5.75 21.42
CA THR A 26 -17.48 6.21 20.10
C THR A 26 -16.12 5.60 19.77
N ALA A 27 -15.20 5.55 20.74
CA ALA A 27 -13.87 4.99 20.53
C ALA A 27 -13.91 3.48 20.28
N LEU A 28 -14.66 2.74 21.10
CA LEU A 28 -14.80 1.28 20.94
C LEU A 28 -15.44 0.93 19.59
N ASN A 29 -16.42 1.72 19.13
CA ASN A 29 -17.01 1.55 17.80
C ASN A 29 -15.98 1.72 16.66
N LYS A 30 -15.04 2.65 16.78
CA LYS A 30 -13.95 2.81 15.79
C LYS A 30 -12.96 1.63 15.84
N LEU A 31 -12.82 1.01 17.00
CA LEU A 31 -11.89 -0.10 17.24
C LEU A 31 -12.54 -1.49 17.12
N LEU A 32 -13.78 -1.60 16.62
CA LEU A 32 -14.52 -2.89 16.53
C LEU A 32 -13.74 -3.99 15.82
N LYS A 33 -12.93 -3.67 14.80
CA LYS A 33 -12.09 -4.64 14.08
C LYS A 33 -11.03 -5.33 14.96
N LEU A 34 -10.67 -4.73 16.09
CA LEU A 34 -9.66 -5.25 17.02
C LEU A 34 -10.26 -6.14 18.11
N ILE A 35 -11.58 -6.19 18.21
CA ILE A 35 -12.30 -7.05 19.14
C ILE A 35 -13.17 -8.04 18.34
N PRO A 36 -13.48 -9.23 18.87
CA PRO A 36 -14.34 -10.22 18.19
C PRO A 36 -15.66 -9.59 17.72
N PRO A 37 -16.32 -10.16 16.68
CA PRO A 37 -17.47 -9.55 16.03
C PRO A 37 -18.56 -9.22 17.05
N THR A 38 -18.68 -7.92 17.32
CA THR A 38 -19.65 -7.33 18.22
C THR A 38 -20.43 -6.30 17.40
N GLN A 39 -21.74 -6.26 17.60
CA GLN A 39 -22.56 -5.21 17.03
C GLN A 39 -22.09 -3.86 17.58
N ALA A 40 -22.09 -2.82 16.74
CA ALA A 40 -21.74 -1.48 17.17
C ALA A 40 -22.58 -1.06 18.39
N LEU A 41 -21.92 -0.46 19.37
CA LEU A 41 -22.57 0.10 20.55
C LEU A 41 -23.42 1.30 20.14
N ILE A 42 -24.58 1.45 20.78
CA ILE A 42 -25.34 2.69 20.71
C ILE A 42 -24.53 3.77 21.44
N VAL A 43 -24.33 4.93 20.80
CA VAL A 43 -23.57 6.05 21.38
C VAL A 43 -24.53 7.01 22.07
N ASP A 44 -25.04 6.60 23.22
CA ASP A 44 -26.04 7.34 24.02
C ASP A 44 -25.47 7.96 25.30
N GLY A 45 -24.25 7.60 25.69
CA GLY A 45 -23.63 8.02 26.94
C GLY A 45 -24.14 7.29 28.17
N ARG A 46 -24.85 6.17 27.99
CA ARG A 46 -25.48 5.44 29.08
C ARG A 46 -24.87 4.04 29.21
N LEU A 47 -24.81 3.57 30.45
CA LEU A 47 -24.54 2.18 30.77
C LEU A 47 -25.82 1.52 31.25
N ASN A 48 -25.95 0.21 31.04
CA ASN A 48 -27.03 -0.52 31.69
C ASN A 48 -26.83 -0.43 33.22
N PRO A 49 -27.87 -0.14 34.02
CA PRO A 49 -27.78 -0.11 35.48
C PRO A 49 -27.25 -1.41 36.08
N ARG A 50 -27.46 -2.54 35.40
CA ARG A 50 -26.88 -3.84 35.71
C ARG A 50 -25.61 -4.04 34.87
N PRO A 51 -24.41 -3.98 35.47
CA PRO A 51 -23.16 -3.99 34.72
C PRO A 51 -22.95 -5.22 33.83
N GLU A 52 -23.44 -6.38 34.25
CA GLU A 52 -23.41 -7.65 33.53
C GLU A 52 -24.21 -7.61 32.22
N ASN A 53 -25.22 -6.74 32.13
CA ASN A 53 -26.04 -6.53 30.93
C ASN A 53 -25.59 -5.32 30.11
N SER A 54 -24.54 -4.62 30.54
CA SER A 54 -24.03 -3.44 29.84
C SER A 54 -23.14 -3.85 28.68
N LYS A 55 -23.65 -3.69 27.44
CA LYS A 55 -22.88 -3.94 26.21
C LYS A 55 -21.58 -3.14 26.16
N THR A 56 -21.60 -1.90 26.68
CA THR A 56 -20.40 -1.06 26.77
C THR A 56 -19.37 -1.68 27.73
N ILE A 57 -19.77 -2.16 28.91
CA ILE A 57 -18.82 -2.80 29.86
C ILE A 57 -18.27 -4.10 29.28
N ALA A 58 -19.12 -4.89 28.62
CA ALA A 58 -18.69 -6.10 27.92
C ALA A 58 -17.64 -5.77 26.84
N ALA A 59 -17.85 -4.71 26.06
CA ALA A 59 -16.89 -4.26 25.05
C ALA A 59 -15.57 -3.76 25.65
N ILE A 60 -15.60 -3.08 26.81
CA ILE A 60 -14.38 -2.68 27.54
C ILE A 60 -13.59 -3.94 27.96
N LYS A 61 -14.25 -4.94 28.54
CA LYS A 61 -13.61 -6.20 28.96
C LYS A 61 -13.04 -6.98 27.76
N LEU A 62 -13.74 -6.98 26.63
CA LEU A 62 -13.24 -7.59 25.39
C LEU A 62 -11.99 -6.87 24.88
N PHE A 63 -11.99 -5.53 24.86
CA PHE A 63 -10.81 -4.76 24.45
C PHE A 63 -9.62 -5.03 25.38
N GLN A 64 -9.86 -5.05 26.70
CA GLN A 64 -8.83 -5.35 27.70
C GLN A 64 -8.23 -6.75 27.54
N SER A 65 -9.06 -7.78 27.34
CA SER A 65 -8.53 -9.14 27.11
C SER A 65 -7.82 -9.26 25.76
N LYS A 66 -8.42 -8.76 24.67
CA LYS A 66 -7.93 -9.03 23.31
C LYS A 66 -6.83 -8.09 22.83
N VAL A 67 -6.80 -6.86 23.34
CA VAL A 67 -5.84 -5.84 22.90
C VAL A 67 -4.76 -5.58 23.96
N LEU A 68 -5.10 -5.70 25.25
CA LEU A 68 -4.12 -5.56 26.34
C LEU A 68 -3.60 -6.89 26.88
N ASN A 69 -4.13 -8.03 26.42
CA ASN A 69 -3.80 -9.36 26.97
C ASN A 69 -3.99 -9.42 28.49
N MET A 70 -4.98 -8.70 29.02
CA MET A 70 -5.28 -8.73 30.46
C MET A 70 -5.88 -10.08 30.83
N VAL A 71 -5.22 -10.79 31.74
CA VAL A 71 -5.69 -12.08 32.29
C VAL A 71 -7.04 -11.91 33.01
N ARG A 72 -7.26 -10.76 33.66
CA ARG A 72 -8.50 -10.41 34.36
C ARG A 72 -9.01 -9.03 33.93
N PRO A 73 -9.83 -8.94 32.87
CA PRO A 73 -10.45 -7.69 32.44
C PRO A 73 -11.42 -7.15 33.50
N ASP A 74 -11.16 -5.95 33.99
CA ASP A 74 -11.95 -5.30 35.06
C ASP A 74 -13.19 -4.56 34.50
N GLY A 75 -13.21 -4.23 33.21
CA GLY A 75 -14.31 -3.49 32.59
C GLY A 75 -14.35 -2.01 32.97
N LYS A 76 -13.25 -1.45 33.47
CA LYS A 76 -13.11 -0.04 33.87
C LYS A 76 -12.02 0.67 33.06
N ILE A 77 -12.23 1.94 32.76
CA ILE A 77 -11.28 2.82 32.09
C ILE A 77 -11.07 4.05 32.98
N ASP A 78 -9.92 4.10 33.65
CA ASP A 78 -9.52 5.28 34.42
C ASP A 78 -8.86 6.35 33.52
N PRO A 79 -9.06 7.65 33.80
CA PRO A 79 -8.32 8.73 33.15
C PRO A 79 -6.81 8.48 33.24
N ASN A 80 -6.11 8.70 32.12
CA ASN A 80 -4.69 8.37 31.93
C ASN A 80 -4.24 6.93 32.27
N GLY A 81 -5.17 6.00 32.54
CA GLY A 81 -4.88 4.60 32.85
C GLY A 81 -4.48 3.76 31.65
N ARG A 82 -4.12 2.49 31.89
CA ARG A 82 -3.57 1.58 30.87
C ARG A 82 -4.51 1.38 29.67
N THR A 83 -5.80 1.13 29.93
CA THR A 83 -6.81 0.94 28.88
C THR A 83 -7.04 2.22 28.09
N HIS A 84 -7.14 3.38 28.76
CA HIS A 84 -7.30 4.68 28.11
C HIS A 84 -6.13 5.01 27.18
N ARG A 85 -4.88 4.84 27.66
CA ARG A 85 -3.67 5.03 26.85
C ARG A 85 -3.66 4.10 25.64
N LYS A 86 -4.01 2.82 25.82
CA LYS A 86 -4.02 1.85 24.72
C LYS A 86 -5.11 2.16 23.68
N ILE A 87 -6.28 2.63 24.08
CA ILE A 87 -7.31 3.11 23.15
C ILE A 87 -6.76 4.28 22.32
N ASN A 88 -6.14 5.27 22.96
CA ASN A 88 -5.54 6.40 22.25
C ASN A 88 -4.40 5.98 21.32
N GLU A 89 -3.55 5.05 21.75
CA GLU A 89 -2.53 4.43 20.89
C GLU A 89 -3.18 3.76 19.67
N LYS A 90 -4.23 2.94 19.84
CA LYS A 90 -4.87 2.25 18.72
C LYS A 90 -5.67 3.17 17.81
N LEU A 91 -6.30 4.20 18.34
CA LEU A 91 -6.94 5.24 17.53
C LEU A 91 -5.89 6.05 16.77
N ALA A 92 -4.78 6.40 17.41
CA ALA A 92 -3.64 7.04 16.75
C ALA A 92 -3.01 6.12 15.71
N SER A 93 -2.86 4.82 15.97
CA SER A 93 -2.40 3.84 14.99
C SER A 93 -3.41 3.64 13.86
N GLN A 94 -4.72 3.70 14.12
CA GLN A 94 -5.72 3.67 13.05
C GLN A 94 -5.71 4.96 12.24
N VAL A 95 -5.47 6.12 12.84
CA VAL A 95 -5.31 7.39 12.14
C VAL A 95 -3.96 7.44 11.43
N ALA A 96 -2.92 6.83 11.97
CA ALA A 96 -1.63 6.65 11.30
C ALA A 96 -1.77 5.64 10.17
N ILE A 97 -2.51 4.54 10.31
CA ILE A 97 -2.83 3.60 9.23
C ILE A 97 -3.80 4.22 8.24
N SER A 98 -4.70 5.13 8.65
CA SER A 98 -5.58 5.88 7.74
C SER A 98 -4.84 7.03 7.05
N GLY A 99 -3.82 7.59 7.72
CA GLY A 99 -2.87 8.59 7.22
C GLY A 99 -1.73 7.97 6.41
N VAL A 100 -1.46 6.68 6.61
CA VAL A 100 -0.63 5.79 5.80
C VAL A 100 -1.49 5.14 4.70
N ASN A 101 -2.82 5.10 4.83
CA ASN A 101 -3.77 4.93 3.70
C ASN A 101 -3.96 6.25 2.92
N THR A 102 -3.23 7.31 3.29
CA THR A 102 -2.85 8.39 2.36
C THR A 102 -1.43 8.21 1.81
N ALA A 103 -0.85 7.01 1.89
CA ALA A 103 0.04 6.46 0.88
C ALA A 103 -0.81 5.49 0.03
N LEU A 104 -1.10 5.92 -1.20
CA LEU A 104 -2.04 5.34 -2.15
C LEU A 104 -3.53 5.52 -1.78
N LYS A 105 -4.03 6.76 -1.85
CA LYS A 105 -5.19 6.91 -2.73
C LYS A 105 -4.65 6.54 -4.11
N MET A 106 -4.74 5.27 -4.49
CA MET A 106 -4.85 5.00 -5.92
C MET A 106 -5.92 6.00 -6.39
N PRO A 107 -5.68 6.75 -7.47
CA PRO A 107 -6.80 7.41 -8.12
C PRO A 107 -7.96 6.40 -8.25
N ALA A 108 -9.20 6.84 -8.47
CA ALA A 108 -10.15 5.93 -9.10
C ALA A 108 -9.63 5.67 -10.52
N THR A 109 -8.60 4.83 -10.62
CA THR A 109 -7.86 4.52 -11.83
C THR A 109 -8.21 3.10 -12.19
N ASN A 110 -8.54 2.90 -13.47
CA ASN A 110 -8.74 1.58 -14.04
C ASN A 110 -7.41 0.80 -14.21
N ALA A 111 -6.30 1.27 -13.63
CA ALA A 111 -4.98 0.62 -13.67
C ALA A 111 -4.86 -0.49 -12.62
N PHE A 112 -5.76 -1.47 -12.66
CA PHE A 112 -5.83 -2.55 -11.66
C PHE A 112 -4.55 -3.41 -11.60
N TRP A 113 -3.79 -3.48 -12.69
CA TRP A 113 -2.50 -4.18 -12.73
C TRP A 113 -1.44 -3.59 -11.78
N MET A 114 -1.58 -2.32 -11.40
CA MET A 114 -0.66 -1.69 -10.46
C MET A 114 -0.71 -2.32 -9.08
N LYS A 115 -1.84 -2.93 -8.68
CA LYS A 115 -1.91 -3.70 -7.44
C LYS A 115 -0.94 -4.87 -7.46
N THR A 116 -0.85 -5.58 -8.59
CA THR A 116 0.11 -6.67 -8.79
C THR A 116 1.54 -6.15 -8.77
N ALA A 117 1.85 -5.08 -9.52
CA ALA A 117 3.18 -4.52 -9.57
C ALA A 117 3.70 -4.07 -8.19
N ILE A 118 2.84 -3.41 -7.38
CA ILE A 118 3.20 -2.90 -6.06
C ILE A 118 3.47 -4.04 -5.06
N ALA A 119 2.78 -5.17 -5.21
CA ALA A 119 2.97 -6.33 -4.33
C ALA A 119 4.39 -6.93 -4.43
N GLU A 120 5.08 -6.71 -5.55
CA GLU A 120 6.43 -7.22 -5.81
C GLU A 120 7.54 -6.28 -5.32
N VAL A 121 7.21 -5.11 -4.76
CA VAL A 121 8.23 -4.17 -4.25
C VAL A 121 9.06 -4.84 -3.16
N GLY A 122 10.37 -4.87 -3.36
CA GLY A 122 11.33 -5.52 -2.47
C GLY A 122 11.90 -6.83 -3.00
N GLU A 123 11.31 -7.42 -4.04
CA GLU A 123 11.90 -8.56 -4.74
C GLU A 123 13.28 -8.18 -5.31
N ALA A 124 14.30 -8.99 -5.05
CA ALA A 124 15.68 -8.69 -5.42
C ALA A 124 16.40 -9.93 -5.94
N GLU A 125 17.42 -9.71 -6.76
CA GLU A 125 18.35 -10.77 -7.18
C GLU A 125 19.00 -11.40 -5.94
N ILE A 126 19.25 -12.71 -6.01
CA ILE A 126 20.02 -13.42 -4.99
C ILE A 126 21.44 -13.64 -5.54
N PRO A 127 22.47 -12.97 -5.00
CA PRO A 127 23.83 -13.14 -5.49
C PRO A 127 24.30 -14.60 -5.34
N GLY A 128 24.83 -15.19 -6.41
CA GLY A 128 25.46 -16.50 -6.39
C GLY A 128 24.87 -17.48 -7.41
N ILE A 129 24.82 -18.76 -7.06
CA ILE A 129 24.50 -19.86 -8.01
C ILE A 129 22.98 -20.08 -8.16
N LYS A 130 22.15 -19.45 -7.32
CA LYS A 130 20.69 -19.64 -7.32
C LYS A 130 19.97 -18.33 -7.57
N ALA A 131 19.29 -18.25 -8.70
CA ALA A 131 18.40 -17.15 -9.01
C ALA A 131 17.17 -17.11 -8.09
N ASN A 132 16.65 -15.91 -7.84
CA ASN A 132 15.39 -15.72 -7.14
C ASN A 132 14.25 -16.42 -7.94
N PRO A 133 13.52 -17.39 -7.33
CA PRO A 133 12.43 -18.08 -8.00
C PRO A 133 11.36 -17.16 -8.59
N GLN A 134 11.11 -16.01 -7.95
CA GLN A 134 10.14 -15.03 -8.43
C GLN A 134 10.63 -14.35 -9.72
N ILE A 135 11.91 -14.01 -9.79
CA ILE A 135 12.52 -13.45 -11.01
C ILE A 135 12.51 -14.48 -12.16
N LEU A 136 12.66 -15.77 -11.86
CA LEU A 136 12.51 -16.83 -12.87
C LEU A 136 11.09 -16.91 -13.42
N GLU A 137 10.05 -16.68 -12.60
CA GLU A 137 8.68 -16.56 -13.10
C GLU A 137 8.51 -15.32 -13.99
N TYR A 138 9.24 -14.23 -13.73
CA TYR A 138 9.28 -13.09 -14.65
C TYR A 138 9.85 -13.47 -16.02
N PHE A 139 10.94 -14.24 -16.05
CA PHE A 139 11.56 -14.69 -17.30
C PHE A 139 10.63 -15.59 -18.11
N LYS A 140 9.95 -16.51 -17.43
CA LYS A 140 8.94 -17.37 -18.04
C LYS A 140 7.79 -16.57 -18.64
N ALA A 141 7.34 -15.51 -17.97
CA ALA A 141 6.27 -14.65 -18.46
C ALA A 141 6.63 -13.96 -19.78
N SER A 142 7.87 -13.49 -19.92
CA SER A 142 8.39 -12.84 -21.14
C SER A 142 8.96 -13.80 -22.18
N LYS A 143 9.02 -15.11 -21.87
CA LYS A 143 9.69 -16.14 -22.68
C LYS A 143 11.19 -15.88 -22.86
N PHE A 144 11.82 -15.27 -21.86
CA PHE A 144 13.27 -15.14 -21.80
C PHE A 144 13.90 -16.51 -21.52
N TRP A 145 15.02 -16.82 -22.20
CA TRP A 145 15.68 -18.14 -22.13
C TRP A 145 16.73 -18.25 -21.02
N GLY A 146 17.02 -17.15 -20.31
CA GLY A 146 18.00 -17.14 -19.22
C GLY A 146 17.50 -17.91 -17.98
N SER A 147 18.43 -18.52 -17.26
CA SER A 147 18.18 -19.24 -16.00
C SER A 147 18.92 -18.61 -14.80
N ASP A 148 19.56 -17.46 -15.01
CA ASP A 148 20.35 -16.73 -14.03
C ASP A 148 19.82 -15.29 -13.94
N ASP A 149 19.58 -14.80 -12.73
CA ASP A 149 19.16 -13.44 -12.46
C ASP A 149 20.35 -12.49 -12.23
N SER A 150 21.54 -13.04 -12.02
CA SER A 150 22.74 -12.33 -11.58
C SER A 150 23.69 -12.08 -12.75
N GLY A 151 23.63 -10.89 -13.35
CA GLY A 151 24.61 -10.50 -14.37
C GLY A 151 24.24 -9.22 -15.11
N GLY A 152 25.23 -8.37 -15.39
CA GLY A 152 25.02 -7.06 -16.05
C GLY A 152 24.41 -7.11 -17.46
N GLN A 153 24.21 -8.30 -18.04
CA GLN A 153 23.53 -8.52 -19.32
C GLN A 153 22.03 -8.87 -19.17
N ASN A 154 21.57 -9.25 -17.97
CA ASN A 154 20.21 -9.73 -17.72
C ASN A 154 19.30 -8.60 -17.22
N ALA A 155 19.08 -7.58 -18.06
CA ALA A 155 18.10 -6.54 -17.75
C ALA A 155 16.68 -7.12 -17.75
N TRP A 156 16.12 -7.38 -16.57
CA TRP A 156 14.82 -8.05 -16.40
C TRP A 156 13.64 -7.13 -16.13
N CYS A 157 13.82 -5.83 -16.38
CA CYS A 157 12.75 -4.84 -16.36
C CYS A 157 11.56 -5.24 -17.25
N GLY A 158 11.81 -5.67 -18.49
CA GLY A 158 10.77 -6.11 -19.41
C GLY A 158 10.08 -7.41 -18.97
N SER A 159 10.84 -8.32 -18.36
CA SER A 159 10.31 -9.57 -17.79
C SER A 159 9.36 -9.32 -16.62
N PHE A 160 9.70 -8.39 -15.72
CA PHE A 160 8.81 -7.97 -14.64
C PHE A 160 7.49 -7.39 -15.18
N VAL A 161 7.55 -6.47 -16.14
CA VAL A 161 6.35 -5.88 -16.75
C VAL A 161 5.51 -6.96 -17.45
N ALA A 162 6.15 -7.91 -18.14
CA ALA A 162 5.46 -9.04 -18.79
C ALA A 162 4.69 -9.90 -17.79
N TRP A 163 5.31 -10.19 -16.64
CA TRP A 163 4.68 -10.95 -15.58
C TRP A 163 3.48 -10.23 -14.99
N VAL A 164 3.62 -8.94 -14.65
CA VAL A 164 2.51 -8.12 -14.14
C VAL A 164 1.33 -8.14 -15.10
N MET A 165 1.57 -7.99 -16.41
CA MET A 165 0.51 -8.02 -17.41
C MET A 165 -0.18 -9.40 -17.47
N LYS A 166 0.58 -10.50 -17.46
CA LYS A 166 0.02 -11.85 -17.47
C LYS A 166 -0.83 -12.17 -16.26
N GLN A 167 -0.41 -11.77 -15.05
CA GLN A 167 -1.23 -11.95 -13.84
C GLN A 167 -2.58 -11.22 -13.91
N ASN A 168 -2.68 -10.25 -14.82
CA ASN A 168 -3.87 -9.45 -15.05
C ASN A 168 -4.59 -9.81 -16.37
N ASN A 169 -4.30 -10.99 -16.92
CA ASN A 169 -4.89 -11.51 -18.16
C ASN A 169 -4.64 -10.62 -19.39
N MET A 170 -3.51 -9.90 -19.40
CA MET A 170 -3.07 -9.09 -20.54
C MET A 170 -1.85 -9.76 -21.18
N GLU A 171 -1.95 -10.04 -22.48
CA GLU A 171 -0.84 -10.66 -23.20
C GLU A 171 0.29 -9.65 -23.43
N PRO A 172 1.54 -9.95 -23.04
CA PRO A 172 2.68 -9.09 -23.31
C PRO A 172 3.00 -8.99 -24.81
N VAL A 173 3.77 -7.96 -25.18
CA VAL A 173 4.32 -7.83 -26.53
C VAL A 173 5.24 -9.01 -26.90
N LYS A 174 5.45 -9.21 -28.20
CA LYS A 174 6.47 -10.15 -28.67
C LYS A 174 7.84 -9.72 -28.14
N ASN A 175 8.67 -10.67 -27.72
CA ASN A 175 9.99 -10.40 -27.14
C ASN A 175 9.95 -9.44 -25.93
N ALA A 176 8.91 -9.51 -25.08
CA ALA A 176 8.68 -8.60 -23.94
C ALA A 176 9.85 -8.47 -22.95
N PHE A 177 10.84 -9.37 -22.96
CA PHE A 177 12.08 -9.22 -22.21
C PHE A 177 12.92 -8.02 -22.68
N ARG A 178 12.70 -7.51 -23.90
CA ARG A 178 13.32 -6.29 -24.43
C ARG A 178 12.46 -5.08 -24.13
N ALA A 179 12.99 -4.14 -23.34
CA ALA A 179 12.28 -2.93 -22.93
C ALA A 179 11.66 -2.12 -24.10
N LYS A 180 12.37 -1.98 -25.22
CA LYS A 180 11.91 -1.18 -26.37
C LYS A 180 10.69 -1.76 -27.09
N GLU A 181 10.48 -3.08 -27.02
CA GLU A 181 9.34 -3.73 -27.68
C GLU A 181 8.00 -3.29 -27.07
N TRP A 182 8.02 -2.82 -25.81
CA TRP A 182 6.84 -2.35 -25.11
C TRP A 182 6.20 -1.11 -25.73
N ALA A 183 6.92 -0.35 -26.57
CA ALA A 183 6.32 0.75 -27.33
C ALA A 183 5.17 0.30 -28.25
N SER A 184 5.11 -0.99 -28.61
CA SER A 184 4.03 -1.60 -29.39
C SER A 184 2.85 -2.11 -28.55
N PHE A 185 2.91 -1.99 -27.22
CA PHE A 185 1.86 -2.49 -26.33
C PHE A 185 0.65 -1.55 -26.28
N GLY A 186 -0.55 -2.10 -26.49
CA GLY A 186 -1.80 -1.39 -26.25
C GLY A 186 -1.91 -0.10 -27.05
N LYS A 187 -2.05 1.05 -26.36
CA LYS A 187 -2.14 2.37 -27.00
C LYS A 187 -1.15 3.38 -26.40
N PRO A 188 -0.60 4.29 -27.22
CA PRO A 188 0.32 5.33 -26.77
C PRO A 188 -0.40 6.46 -26.02
N LEU A 189 0.36 7.22 -25.24
CA LEU A 189 -0.07 8.40 -24.50
C LEU A 189 0.90 9.56 -24.69
N ASP A 190 0.37 10.76 -24.89
CA ASP A 190 1.18 12.00 -24.99
C ASP A 190 1.76 12.46 -23.64
N LYS A 191 1.16 11.99 -22.54
CA LYS A 191 1.53 12.38 -21.18
C LYS A 191 1.53 11.17 -20.25
N PRO A 192 2.44 11.11 -19.27
CA PRO A 192 2.45 10.04 -18.29
C PRO A 192 1.20 10.11 -17.42
N VAL A 193 0.59 8.95 -17.18
CA VAL A 193 -0.51 8.76 -16.23
C VAL A 193 -0.17 7.62 -15.29
N TYR A 194 -0.80 7.58 -14.12
CA TYR A 194 -0.59 6.49 -13.18
C TYR A 194 -0.88 5.13 -13.83
N GLY A 195 0.08 4.21 -13.71
CA GLY A 195 0.01 2.85 -14.25
C GLY A 195 0.47 2.72 -15.70
N ALA A 196 0.74 3.81 -16.41
CA ALA A 196 1.35 3.75 -17.73
C ALA A 196 2.70 3.04 -17.68
N ILE A 197 3.00 2.27 -18.72
CA ILE A 197 4.31 1.69 -18.96
C ILE A 197 5.14 2.78 -19.65
N GLY A 198 6.17 3.28 -18.99
CA GLY A 198 7.17 4.15 -19.60
C GLY A 198 8.24 3.33 -20.29
N ILE A 199 8.69 3.76 -21.47
CA ILE A 199 9.79 3.17 -22.23
C ILE A 199 10.91 4.20 -22.32
N LYS A 200 12.14 3.77 -22.03
CA LYS A 200 13.36 4.59 -22.08
C LYS A 200 14.43 3.89 -22.90
N SER A 201 15.08 4.61 -23.81
CA SER A 201 16.24 4.14 -24.54
C SER A 201 17.54 4.44 -23.81
N ARG A 202 18.55 3.60 -24.03
CA ARG A 202 19.93 3.83 -23.58
C ARG A 202 20.93 3.19 -24.53
N LYS A 203 22.20 3.60 -24.43
CA LYS A 203 23.28 2.92 -25.13
C LYS A 203 23.32 1.46 -24.69
N GLY A 204 23.20 0.52 -25.63
CA GLY A 204 23.18 -0.92 -25.35
C GLY A 204 21.82 -1.52 -24.94
N GLY A 205 20.71 -0.75 -24.95
CA GLY A 205 19.40 -1.33 -24.67
C GLY A 205 18.30 -0.31 -24.37
N GLY A 206 17.39 -0.68 -23.47
CA GLY A 206 16.34 0.19 -22.94
C GLY A 206 16.06 -0.10 -21.48
N HIS A 207 15.09 0.61 -20.92
CA HIS A 207 14.46 0.36 -19.63
C HIS A 207 12.95 0.53 -19.76
N VAL A 208 12.20 -0.22 -18.96
CA VAL A 208 10.74 -0.15 -18.93
C VAL A 208 10.25 -0.26 -17.48
N ALA A 209 9.32 0.59 -17.09
CA ALA A 209 8.80 0.65 -15.73
C ALA A 209 7.40 1.28 -15.70
N PHE A 210 6.67 1.07 -14.61
CA PHE A 210 5.36 1.67 -14.40
C PHE A 210 5.44 3.05 -13.78
N VAL A 211 4.72 4.01 -14.33
CA VAL A 211 4.57 5.34 -13.76
C VAL A 211 3.72 5.26 -12.49
N VAL A 212 4.26 5.67 -11.33
CA VAL A 212 3.52 5.72 -10.06
C VAL A 212 3.23 7.14 -9.56
N GLY A 213 3.90 8.15 -10.11
CA GLY A 213 3.67 9.54 -9.74
C GLY A 213 4.71 10.49 -10.32
N GLN A 214 4.62 11.77 -9.95
CA GLN A 214 5.55 12.81 -10.35
C GLN A 214 5.98 13.68 -9.16
N SER A 215 7.07 14.45 -9.33
CA SER A 215 7.42 15.52 -8.39
C SER A 215 6.43 16.68 -8.46
N ALA A 216 6.38 17.51 -7.42
CA ALA A 216 5.46 18.65 -7.34
C ALA A 216 5.66 19.68 -8.47
N ASP A 217 6.90 19.80 -8.98
CA ASP A 217 7.26 20.66 -10.12
C ASP A 217 7.05 19.98 -11.49
N GLY A 218 6.67 18.70 -11.53
CA GLY A 218 6.43 17.92 -12.75
C GLY A 218 7.70 17.52 -13.53
N ASN A 219 8.89 17.84 -13.03
CA ASN A 219 10.17 17.58 -13.72
C ASN A 219 10.65 16.13 -13.60
N TYR A 220 10.19 15.42 -12.58
CA TYR A 220 10.59 14.04 -12.30
C TYR A 220 9.39 13.10 -12.28
N LEU A 221 9.61 11.89 -12.78
CA LEU A 221 8.71 10.77 -12.64
C LEU A 221 9.25 9.79 -11.61
N TYR A 222 8.33 9.16 -10.89
CA TYR A 222 8.60 8.06 -9.98
C TYR A 222 8.12 6.80 -10.65
N MET A 223 9.03 5.84 -10.81
CA MET A 223 8.89 4.71 -11.70
C MET A 223 9.09 3.41 -10.93
N LEU A 224 8.05 2.58 -10.89
CA LEU A 224 8.07 1.24 -10.32
C LEU A 224 8.53 0.25 -11.38
N GLY A 225 9.75 -0.26 -11.24
CA GLY A 225 10.36 -1.14 -12.24
C GLY A 225 11.14 -2.28 -11.61
N GLY A 226 11.28 -3.35 -12.38
CA GLY A 226 12.21 -4.44 -12.08
C GLY A 226 13.62 -4.10 -12.54
N ASN A 227 14.60 -4.78 -11.95
CA ASN A 227 16.04 -4.60 -12.11
C ASN A 227 16.52 -3.16 -11.89
N GLN A 228 15.85 -2.41 -11.01
CA GLN A 228 16.31 -1.10 -10.59
C GLN A 228 17.19 -1.31 -9.37
N SER A 229 18.51 -1.16 -9.49
CA SER A 229 19.45 -1.56 -8.43
C SER A 229 19.22 -3.01 -8.00
N ASN A 230 19.16 -3.93 -8.96
CA ASN A 230 18.98 -5.38 -8.78
C ASN A 230 17.73 -5.77 -7.97
N SER A 231 16.69 -4.92 -7.98
CA SER A 231 15.44 -5.15 -7.27
C SER A 231 14.23 -4.53 -7.97
N VAL A 232 13.04 -4.93 -7.53
CA VAL A 232 11.78 -4.25 -7.81
C VAL A 232 11.62 -3.13 -6.79
N ASN A 233 11.67 -1.89 -7.24
CA ASN A 233 11.49 -0.73 -6.38
C ASN A 233 10.92 0.46 -7.15
N VAL A 234 10.68 1.56 -6.44
CA VAL A 234 10.38 2.87 -7.04
C VAL A 234 11.66 3.69 -7.12
N ALA A 235 12.02 4.12 -8.32
CA ALA A 235 13.15 5.00 -8.57
C ALA A 235 12.71 6.33 -9.20
N LYS A 236 13.42 7.40 -8.84
CA LYS A 236 13.18 8.76 -9.36
C LYS A 236 14.00 9.00 -10.63
N TYR A 237 13.33 9.39 -11.72
CA TYR A 237 13.94 9.71 -13.01
C TYR A 237 13.51 11.10 -13.47
N LYS A 238 14.34 11.81 -14.22
CA LYS A 238 13.89 12.98 -14.97
C LYS A 238 12.83 12.56 -15.99
N LYS A 239 11.77 13.34 -16.13
CA LYS A 239 10.65 13.04 -17.04
C LYS A 239 11.12 12.90 -18.49
N GLU A 240 12.03 13.78 -18.90
CA GLU A 240 12.64 13.87 -20.24
C GLU A 240 13.50 12.67 -20.65
N LEU A 241 13.78 11.73 -19.74
CA LEU A 241 14.50 10.49 -20.06
C LEU A 241 13.61 9.39 -20.64
N TRP A 242 12.29 9.58 -20.63
CA TRP A 242 11.32 8.58 -21.10
C TRP A 242 10.86 8.96 -22.50
N ASP A 243 11.02 8.03 -23.44
CA ASP A 243 10.73 8.22 -24.87
C ASP A 243 9.21 8.14 -25.12
N ASP A 244 8.56 7.13 -24.54
CA ASP A 244 7.17 6.80 -24.80
C ASP A 244 6.44 6.36 -23.53
N PHE A 245 5.12 6.51 -23.55
CA PHE A 245 4.21 5.96 -22.54
C PHE A 245 3.09 5.19 -23.22
N VAL A 246 2.79 4.00 -22.71
CA VAL A 246 1.70 3.17 -23.21
C VAL A 246 0.84 2.62 -22.09
N VAL A 247 -0.41 2.29 -22.43
CA VAL A 247 -1.39 1.65 -21.53
C VAL A 247 -2.12 0.55 -22.28
N PRO A 248 -2.77 -0.40 -21.57
CA PRO A 248 -3.64 -1.38 -22.21
C PRO A 248 -4.67 -0.71 -23.12
N ALA A 249 -5.00 -1.36 -24.24
CA ALA A 249 -5.87 -0.77 -25.27
C ALA A 249 -7.23 -0.32 -24.73
N ASN A 250 -7.78 -1.06 -23.76
CA ASN A 250 -9.06 -0.81 -23.11
C ASN A 250 -9.00 0.18 -21.93
N PHE A 251 -7.82 0.70 -21.58
CA PHE A 251 -7.69 1.66 -20.49
C PHE A 251 -8.34 2.99 -20.85
N ASP A 252 -9.12 3.58 -19.94
CA ASP A 252 -9.67 4.92 -20.12
C ASP A 252 -8.76 5.98 -19.50
N PRO A 253 -7.99 6.75 -20.31
CA PRO A 253 -7.05 7.75 -19.80
C PRO A 253 -7.75 8.97 -19.19
N SER A 254 -9.04 9.22 -19.47
CA SER A 254 -9.78 10.36 -18.90
C SER A 254 -9.98 10.23 -17.39
N SER A 255 -9.91 8.99 -16.88
CA SER A 255 -10.00 8.67 -15.45
C SER A 255 -8.68 8.80 -14.69
N ALA A 256 -7.56 8.96 -15.40
CA ALA A 256 -6.24 8.76 -14.83
C ALA A 256 -5.53 10.08 -14.51
N SER A 257 -5.47 10.44 -13.23
CA SER A 257 -4.58 11.52 -12.75
C SER A 257 -3.19 10.96 -12.41
N LEU A 258 -2.13 11.72 -12.67
CA LEU A 258 -0.79 11.42 -12.19
C LEU A 258 -0.55 12.10 -10.82
N PRO A 259 -0.50 11.35 -9.70
CA PRO A 259 -0.36 11.95 -8.37
C PRO A 259 1.04 12.50 -8.11
N ILE A 260 1.14 13.45 -7.17
CA ILE A 260 2.43 13.84 -6.59
C ILE A 260 2.93 12.69 -5.70
N TYR A 261 4.13 12.20 -5.97
CA TYR A 261 4.76 11.14 -5.19
C TYR A 261 5.49 11.73 -3.98
N THR A 262 5.15 11.27 -2.79
CA THR A 262 5.65 11.82 -1.51
C THR A 262 6.43 10.83 -0.66
N GLN A 263 6.56 9.57 -1.12
CA GLN A 263 7.24 8.52 -0.37
C GLN A 263 8.74 8.48 -0.67
N LYS A 264 9.48 7.65 0.06
CA LYS A 264 10.87 7.34 -0.28
C LYS A 264 10.93 6.65 -1.64
N ALA A 265 11.91 7.03 -2.44
CA ALA A 265 12.24 6.40 -3.70
C ALA A 265 13.76 6.30 -3.79
N SER A 266 14.25 5.24 -4.43
CA SER A 266 15.65 5.14 -4.81
C SER A 266 15.99 6.27 -5.78
N VAL A 267 17.22 6.79 -5.70
CA VAL A 267 17.76 7.54 -6.84
C VAL A 267 18.02 6.50 -7.92
N ALA A 268 17.59 6.78 -9.16
CA ALA A 268 17.98 5.93 -10.28
C ALA A 268 19.52 5.78 -10.28
N GLY A 269 20.00 4.56 -10.53
CA GLY A 269 21.45 4.27 -10.51
C GLY A 269 22.22 5.05 -11.59
N SER A 270 23.41 4.60 -11.98
CA SER A 270 24.22 5.18 -13.07
C SER A 270 23.54 5.20 -14.46
N GLU A 271 22.27 4.81 -14.51
CA GLU A 271 21.36 4.81 -15.65
C GLU A 271 20.47 6.09 -15.72
N ALA A 272 20.61 7.00 -14.76
CA ALA A 272 19.91 8.28 -14.64
C ALA A 272 20.51 9.39 -15.53
#